data_AF-A0A6G7BZJ7-F1
#
_entry.id   AF-A0A6G7BZJ7-F1
#
_cell.length_a   1.000
_cell.length_b   1.000
_cell.length_c   1.000
_cell.angle_alpha   90.00
_cell.angle_beta   90.00
_cell.angle_gamma   90.00
#
_symmetry.space_group_name_H-M   'P 1'
#
loop_
_entity.id
_entity.type
_entity.pdbx_description
1 polymer ?
#
loop_
_entity_poly.entity_id
_entity_poly.type
_entity_poly.pdbx_seq_one_letter_code
_entity_poly.pdbx_strand_id
1 'polypeptide(L)'
;MQNQYHSQIRLIRKIIKSWNLIPGAPLDEFDPLAHKLLKHLSERADRTKIRTVIASDLVVRYGFFNHEIDAESFANQIMDWWYD
;
A
#
# COMPACT_ATOMS: atom_id res chain seq x y z
N MET A 1 -8.70 19.39 -3.76
CA MET A 1 -8.17 18.19 -4.46
C MET A 1 -6.75 17.85 -4.04
N GLN A 2 -5.75 18.73 -4.17
CA GLN A 2 -4.37 18.43 -3.73
C GLN A 2 -4.25 18.11 -2.23
N ASN A 3 -4.92 18.86 -1.35
CA ASN A 3 -4.89 18.61 0.10
C ASN A 3 -5.45 17.23 0.49
N GLN A 4 -6.45 16.74 -0.24
CA GLN A 4 -7.04 15.42 0.00
C GLN A 4 -6.11 14.30 -0.49
N TYR A 5 -5.45 14.51 -1.62
CA TYR A 5 -4.44 13.57 -2.12
C TYR A 5 -3.28 13.42 -1.13
N HIS A 6 -2.74 14.53 -0.63
CA HIS A 6 -1.65 14.50 0.36
C HIS A 6 -2.06 13.86 1.69
N SER A 7 -3.29 14.11 2.15
CA SER A 7 -3.79 13.46 3.38
C SER A 7 -3.98 11.95 3.18
N GLN A 8 -4.52 11.51 2.04
CA GLN A 8 -4.68 10.10 1.69
C GLN A 8 -3.34 9.37 1.59
N ILE A 9 -2.35 9.96 0.91
CA ILE A 9 -0.99 9.40 0.86
C ILE A 9 -0.40 9.25 2.27
N ARG A 10 -0.56 10.26 3.14
CA ARG A 10 -0.08 10.19 4.52
C ARG A 10 -0.74 9.06 5.31
N LEU A 11 -2.02 8.76 5.08
CA LEU A 11 -2.72 7.67 5.72
C LEU A 11 -2.25 6.31 5.19
N ILE A 12 -2.12 6.15 3.87
CA ILE A 12 -1.59 4.93 3.25
C ILE A 12 -0.17 4.63 3.77
N ARG A 13 0.70 5.65 3.89
CA ARG A 13 2.04 5.48 4.47
C ARG A 13 2.00 4.92 5.89
N LYS A 14 1.07 5.39 6.73
CA LYS A 14 0.91 4.87 8.10
C LYS A 14 0.45 3.41 8.11
N ILE A 15 -0.49 3.06 7.23
CA ILE A 15 -0.96 1.67 7.08
C ILE A 15 0.22 0.79 6.65
N ILE A 16 0.94 1.16 5.59
CA ILE A 16 2.10 0.39 5.11
C ILE A 16 3.17 0.28 6.21
N LYS A 17 3.45 1.35 6.94
CA LYS A 17 4.44 1.35 8.02
C LYS A 17 4.05 0.36 9.14
N SER A 18 2.75 0.19 9.40
CA SER A 18 2.25 -0.74 10.42
C SER A 18 2.50 -2.21 10.08
N TRP A 19 2.71 -2.54 8.80
CA TRP A 19 3.07 -3.89 8.35
C TRP A 19 4.48 -4.29 8.76
N ASN A 20 5.30 -3.33 9.21
CA ASN A 20 6.67 -3.55 9.72
C ASN A 20 7.57 -4.35 8.75
N LEU A 21 7.40 -4.13 7.44
CA LEU A 21 8.13 -4.82 6.37
C LEU A 21 9.64 -4.61 6.46
N ILE A 22 10.06 -3.37 6.71
CA ILE A 22 11.47 -3.02 6.93
C ILE A 22 11.55 -2.25 8.27
N PRO A 23 11.97 -2.92 9.36
CA PRO A 23 12.13 -2.29 10.65
C PRO A 23 13.08 -1.09 10.58
N GLY A 24 12.70 0.03 11.21
CA GLY A 24 13.51 1.25 11.21
C GLY A 24 13.53 2.06 9.91
N ALA A 25 12.90 1.57 8.82
CA ALA A 25 12.83 2.34 7.57
C ALA A 25 12.14 3.70 7.73
N PRO A 26 12.55 4.73 6.98
CA PRO A 26 11.83 6.00 6.90
C PRO A 26 10.36 5.83 6.49
N LEU A 27 9.50 6.80 6.82
CA LEU A 27 8.06 6.73 6.51
C LEU A 27 7.79 6.81 4.99
N ASP A 28 8.69 7.44 4.25
CA ASP A 28 8.64 7.66 2.81
C ASP A 28 9.30 6.53 1.99
N GLU A 29 9.91 5.53 2.63
CA GLU A 29 10.49 4.36 1.97
C GLU A 29 9.50 3.67 1.01
N PHE A 30 8.23 3.64 1.41
CA PHE A 30 7.13 3.01 0.66
C PHE A 30 6.29 4.00 -0.17
N ASP A 31 6.82 5.21 -0.45
CA ASP A 31 6.12 6.22 -1.25
C ASP A 31 5.69 5.72 -2.63
N PRO A 32 6.55 5.06 -3.43
CA PRO A 32 6.14 4.51 -4.71
C PRO A 32 4.91 3.60 -4.61
N LEU A 33 4.87 2.72 -3.61
CA LEU A 33 3.74 1.84 -3.37
C LEU A 33 2.50 2.65 -2.94
N ALA A 34 2.64 3.60 -2.02
CA ALA A 34 1.53 4.44 -1.54
C ALA A 34 0.86 5.21 -2.69
N HIS A 35 1.66 5.84 -3.56
CA HIS A 35 1.15 6.56 -4.73
C HIS A 35 0.47 5.63 -5.74
N LYS A 36 1.04 4.44 -5.97
CA LYS A 36 0.48 3.44 -6.87
C LYS A 36 -0.85 2.89 -6.38
N LEU A 37 -0.97 2.63 -5.07
CA LEU A 37 -2.22 2.21 -4.44
C LEU A 37 -3.29 3.29 -4.57
N LEU A 38 -2.96 4.53 -4.21
CA LEU A 38 -3.93 5.63 -4.29
C LEU A 38 -4.44 5.84 -5.72
N LYS A 39 -3.55 5.74 -6.71
CA LYS A 39 -3.94 5.80 -8.13
C LYS A 39 -4.99 4.72 -8.45
N HIS A 40 -4.71 3.46 -8.13
CA HIS A 40 -5.62 2.36 -8.44
C HIS A 40 -6.94 2.44 -7.65
N LEU A 41 -6.91 2.84 -6.38
CA LEU A 41 -8.13 3.06 -5.58
C LEU A 41 -9.01 4.15 -6.19
N SER A 42 -8.40 5.26 -6.64
CA SER A 42 -9.10 6.35 -7.32
C SER A 42 -9.74 5.90 -8.64
N GLU A 43 -9.15 4.90 -9.30
CA GLU A 43 -9.65 4.24 -10.51
C GLU A 43 -10.65 3.10 -10.20
N ARG A 44 -11.13 2.98 -8.96
CA ARG A 44 -12.09 1.96 -8.50
C ARG A 44 -11.57 0.52 -8.64
N ALA A 45 -10.27 0.32 -8.46
CA ALA A 45 -9.68 -1.02 -8.38
C ALA A 45 -10.34 -1.85 -7.27
N ASP A 46 -10.59 -3.13 -7.56
CA ASP A 46 -11.11 -4.07 -6.59
C ASP A 46 -10.00 -4.63 -5.67
N ARG A 47 -10.41 -5.41 -4.65
CA ARG A 47 -9.48 -5.98 -3.67
C ARG A 47 -8.42 -6.84 -4.35
N THR A 48 -8.82 -7.64 -5.34
CA THR A 48 -7.91 -8.52 -6.09
C THR A 48 -6.81 -7.71 -6.77
N LYS A 49 -7.17 -6.61 -7.42
CA LYS A 49 -6.22 -5.71 -8.08
C LYS A 49 -5.29 -5.05 -7.06
N ILE A 50 -5.81 -4.58 -5.93
CA ILE A 50 -5.00 -4.00 -4.85
C ILE A 50 -4.00 -5.01 -4.30
N ARG A 51 -4.44 -6.24 -4.00
CA ARG A 51 -3.56 -7.34 -3.58
C ARG A 51 -2.45 -7.60 -4.58
N THR A 52 -2.78 -7.70 -5.86
CA THR A 52 -1.76 -7.92 -6.91
C THR A 52 -0.77 -6.76 -6.95
N VAL A 53 -1.23 -5.51 -6.86
CA VAL A 53 -0.34 -4.34 -6.83
C VAL A 53 0.63 -4.40 -5.66
N ILE A 54 0.15 -4.72 -4.45
CA ILE A 54 0.97 -4.85 -3.24
C ILE A 54 2.02 -5.95 -3.44
N ALA A 55 1.59 -7.17 -3.77
CA ALA A 55 2.50 -8.31 -3.93
C ALA A 55 3.56 -8.03 -5.00
N SER A 56 3.14 -7.55 -6.18
CA SER A 56 4.06 -7.25 -7.27
C SER A 56 5.08 -6.17 -6.93
N ASP A 57 4.65 -5.08 -6.27
CA ASP A 57 5.58 -3.98 -5.96
C ASP A 57 6.55 -4.40 -4.85
N LEU A 58 6.08 -5.08 -3.80
CA LEU A 58 6.95 -5.58 -2.73
C LEU A 58 8.00 -6.59 -3.24
N VAL A 59 7.62 -7.48 -4.15
CA VAL A 59 8.57 -8.41 -4.76
C VAL A 59 9.54 -7.70 -5.70
N VAL A 60 9.03 -6.94 -6.67
CA VAL A 60 9.85 -6.40 -7.77
C VAL A 60 10.70 -5.22 -7.32
N ARG A 61 10.15 -4.32 -6.49
CA ARG A 61 10.83 -3.09 -6.08
C ARG A 61 11.61 -3.26 -4.78
N TYR A 62 11.05 -4.00 -3.84
CA TYR A 62 11.60 -4.10 -2.49
C TYR A 62 12.29 -5.45 -2.22
N GLY A 63 12.25 -6.40 -3.16
CA GLY A 63 13.01 -7.64 -3.09
C GLY A 63 12.47 -8.70 -2.15
N PHE A 64 11.24 -8.54 -1.66
CA PHE A 64 10.58 -9.56 -0.83
C PHE A 64 10.24 -10.82 -1.64
N PHE A 65 10.16 -11.95 -0.97
CA PHE A 65 9.55 -13.16 -1.52
C PHE A 65 8.06 -13.21 -1.23
N ASN A 66 7.29 -13.84 -2.11
CA ASN A 66 5.83 -13.97 -1.93
C ASN A 66 5.43 -14.61 -0.58
N HIS A 67 6.26 -15.51 -0.03
CA HIS A 67 5.98 -16.19 1.23
C HIS A 67 6.29 -15.34 2.47
N GLU A 68 6.99 -14.20 2.32
CA GLU A 68 7.29 -13.25 3.39
C GLU A 68 6.21 -12.15 3.52
N ILE A 69 5.26 -12.11 2.58
CA ILE A 69 4.26 -11.06 2.45
C ILE A 69 2.87 -11.67 2.67
N ASP A 70 2.10 -11.10 3.60
CA ASP A 70 0.66 -11.36 3.68
C ASP A 70 -0.12 -10.36 2.81
N ALA A 71 -0.03 -10.54 1.50
CA ALA A 71 -0.64 -9.61 0.55
C ALA A 71 -2.17 -9.55 0.67
N GLU A 72 -2.83 -10.64 1.08
CA GLU A 72 -4.27 -10.66 1.30
C GLU A 72 -4.65 -9.80 2.51
N SER A 73 -3.96 -9.97 3.64
CA SER A 73 -4.20 -9.11 4.81
C SER A 73 -3.90 -7.65 4.51
N PHE A 74 -2.84 -7.34 3.77
CA PHE A 74 -2.49 -5.96 3.41
C PHE A 74 -3.54 -5.33 2.50
N ALA A 75 -4.07 -6.08 1.53
CA ALA A 75 -5.14 -5.62 0.67
C ALA A 75 -6.43 -5.34 1.45
N ASN A 76 -6.80 -6.22 2.38
CA ASN A 76 -7.96 -6.00 3.25
C ASN A 76 -7.83 -4.69 4.03
N GLN A 77 -6.70 -4.47 4.72
CA GLN A 77 -6.49 -3.23 5.50
C GLN A 77 -6.58 -1.96 4.66
N ILE A 78 -6.06 -1.98 3.41
CA ILE A 78 -6.16 -0.84 2.50
C ILE A 78 -7.60 -0.62 2.03
N MET A 79 -8.33 -1.69 1.72
CA MET A 79 -9.70 -1.61 1.23
C MET A 79 -10.67 -1.20 2.34
N ASP A 80 -10.50 -1.72 3.55
CA ASP A 80 -11.30 -1.36 4.72
C ASP A 80 -11.14 0.15 4.99
N TRP A 81 -9.91 0.65 5.07
CA TRP A 81 -9.65 2.08 5.21
C TRP A 81 -10.23 2.94 4.07
N TRP A 82 -10.28 2.42 2.85
CA TRP A 82 -10.77 3.18 1.70
C TRP A 82 -12.30 3.33 1.68
N TYR A 83 -13.02 2.36 2.26
CA TYR A 83 -14.48 2.35 2.31
C TYR A 83 -15.07 2.77 3.65
N ASP A 84 -14.25 2.88 4.71
CA ASP A 84 -14.58 3.55 5.98
C ASP A 84 -14.81 5.07 5.81
#